data_AF-A0A7L7Z5P4-F1
#
_entry.id   AF-A0A7L7Z5P4-F1
#
_cell.length_a   1.000
_cell.length_b   1.000
_cell.length_c   1.000
_cell.angle_alpha   90.00
_cell.angle_beta   90.00
_cell.angle_gamma   90.00
#
_symmetry.space_group_name_H-M   'P 1'
#
loop_
_entity.id
_entity.type
_entity.pdbx_description
1 polymer ?
#
loop_
_entity_poly.entity_id
_entity_poly.type
_entity_poly.pdbx_seq_one_letter_code
_entity_poly.pdbx_strand_id
1 'polypeptide(L)'
;MTDSAPTDVRYLAVYADGPLEGTTETRVLVDGQHDETISTMSAVEGKESLFQYRAGEVSEVAGEQRVTYTFVPDGSDDVLGEGDDESLEL
;
A
#
# COMPACT_ATOMS: atom_id res chain seq x y z
N MET A 1 -20.83 -17.64 -17.60
CA MET A 1 -20.71 -17.98 -16.16
C MET A 1 -20.46 -16.67 -15.45
N THR A 2 -21.31 -16.30 -14.50
CA THR A 2 -21.22 -15.01 -13.81
C THR A 2 -20.06 -15.07 -12.82
N ASP A 3 -19.03 -14.27 -13.05
CA ASP A 3 -17.91 -14.05 -12.15
C ASP A 3 -18.42 -13.26 -10.93
N SER A 4 -19.06 -13.96 -10.00
CA SER A 4 -19.31 -13.45 -8.66
C SER A 4 -18.20 -14.00 -7.78
N ALA A 5 -17.00 -13.42 -7.92
CA ALA A 5 -16.04 -13.54 -6.83
C ALA A 5 -16.73 -13.02 -5.55
N PRO A 6 -16.65 -13.75 -4.42
CA PRO A 6 -17.33 -13.33 -3.22
C PRO A 6 -16.84 -11.93 -2.83
N THR A 7 -17.71 -10.93 -2.86
CA THR A 7 -17.39 -9.58 -2.36
C THR A 7 -16.98 -9.63 -0.88
N ASP A 8 -17.41 -10.67 -0.17
CA ASP A 8 -17.12 -10.96 1.23
C ASP A 8 -15.64 -11.30 1.53
N VAL A 9 -14.82 -11.55 0.51
CA VAL A 9 -13.38 -11.81 0.69
C VAL A 9 -12.50 -10.66 0.18
N ARG A 10 -13.07 -9.48 -0.07
CA ARG A 10 -12.34 -8.33 -0.61
C ARG A 10 -12.63 -7.06 0.17
N TYR A 11 -11.67 -6.16 0.21
CA TYR A 11 -11.79 -4.83 0.77
C TYR A 11 -11.14 -3.81 -0.16
N LEU A 12 -11.56 -2.54 -0.06
CA LEU A 12 -10.96 -1.43 -0.77
C LEU A 12 -9.95 -0.72 0.13
N ALA A 13 -8.67 -0.81 -0.21
CA ALA A 13 -7.63 0.01 0.39
C ALA A 13 -7.74 1.43 -0.17
N VAL A 14 -7.92 2.42 0.69
CA VAL A 14 -7.99 3.84 0.34
C VAL A 14 -6.75 4.54 0.87
N TYR A 15 -5.89 5.04 0.00
CA TYR A 15 -4.65 5.69 0.41
C TYR A 15 -4.93 7.17 0.73
N ALA A 16 -4.77 7.53 2.01
CA ALA A 16 -5.20 8.83 2.54
C ALA A 16 -4.15 9.95 2.43
N ASP A 17 -2.87 9.59 2.25
CA ASP A 17 -1.73 10.51 2.24
C ASP A 17 -0.57 9.87 1.44
N GLY A 18 0.53 10.60 1.28
CA GLY A 18 1.75 10.09 0.67
C GLY A 18 1.69 9.98 -0.85
N PRO A 19 2.63 9.25 -1.45
CA PRO A 19 2.74 9.16 -2.91
C PRO A 19 1.52 8.60 -3.65
N LEU A 20 0.68 7.84 -2.95
CA LEU A 20 -0.54 7.25 -3.49
C LEU A 20 -1.81 7.93 -2.99
N GLU A 21 -1.70 9.11 -2.36
CA GLU A 21 -2.85 9.87 -1.86
C GLU A 21 -3.99 9.95 -2.89
N GLY A 22 -5.21 9.66 -2.44
CA GLY A 22 -6.43 9.75 -3.26
C GLY A 22 -6.64 8.57 -4.21
N THR A 23 -5.71 7.62 -4.25
CA THR A 23 -5.88 6.37 -5.00
C THR A 23 -6.54 5.28 -4.16
N THR A 24 -7.07 4.27 -4.83
CA THR A 24 -7.71 3.12 -4.19
C THR A 24 -7.28 1.82 -4.87
N GLU A 25 -7.13 0.76 -4.09
CA GLU A 25 -6.81 -0.57 -4.59
C GLU A 25 -7.73 -1.62 -3.97
N THR A 26 -8.25 -2.54 -4.78
CA THR A 26 -9.04 -3.67 -4.28
C THR A 26 -8.11 -4.80 -3.86
N ARG A 27 -8.19 -5.21 -2.60
CA ARG A 27 -7.37 -6.29 -2.04
C ARG A 27 -8.25 -7.41 -1.49
N VAL A 28 -7.64 -8.56 -1.23
CA VAL A 28 -8.33 -9.72 -0.65
C VAL A 28 -8.10 -9.75 0.86
N LEU A 29 -9.14 -10.13 1.60
CA LEU A 29 -9.03 -10.44 3.00
C LEU A 29 -8.26 -11.75 3.18
N VAL A 30 -7.30 -11.76 4.11
CA VAL A 30 -6.57 -12.96 4.50
C VAL A 30 -7.12 -13.39 5.85
N ASP A 31 -7.67 -14.60 5.93
CA ASP A 31 -8.37 -15.10 7.13
C ASP A 31 -9.50 -14.16 7.64
N GLY A 32 -10.15 -13.44 6.71
CA GLY A 32 -11.21 -12.48 7.05
C GLY A 32 -10.70 -11.14 7.60
N GLN A 33 -9.39 -10.93 7.61
CA GLN A 33 -8.75 -9.71 8.09
C GLN A 33 -8.11 -8.93 6.92
N HIS A 34 -8.09 -7.62 7.04
CA HIS A 34 -7.34 -6.74 6.14
C HIS A 34 -5.86 -6.74 6.52
N ASP A 35 -5.01 -6.34 5.57
CA ASP A 35 -3.57 -6.21 5.84
C ASP A 35 -3.32 -5.05 6.81
N GLU A 36 -2.65 -5.30 7.92
CA GLU A 36 -2.27 -4.22 8.86
C GLU A 36 -1.28 -3.23 8.25
N THR A 37 -0.46 -3.72 7.32
CA THR A 37 0.57 -2.96 6.61
C THR A 37 0.62 -3.38 5.15
N ILE A 38 0.60 -2.40 4.25
CA ILE A 38 0.78 -2.61 2.81
C ILE A 38 2.12 -2.03 2.40
N SER A 39 2.92 -2.82 1.69
CA SER A 39 4.14 -2.35 1.01
C SER A 39 3.89 -2.40 -0.50
N THR A 40 4.05 -1.27 -1.18
CA THR A 40 3.80 -1.16 -2.61
C THR A 40 4.94 -0.42 -3.31
N MET A 41 5.34 -0.91 -4.48
CA MET A 41 6.31 -0.22 -5.33
C MET A 41 5.57 0.73 -6.25
N SER A 42 6.03 1.97 -6.32
CA SER A 42 5.52 2.95 -7.27
C SER A 42 6.63 3.86 -7.76
N ALA A 43 6.52 4.29 -9.01
CA ALA A 43 7.45 5.23 -9.60
C ALA A 43 7.02 6.66 -9.25
N VAL A 44 7.81 7.36 -8.44
CA VAL A 44 7.65 8.78 -8.15
C VAL A 44 8.80 9.53 -8.82
N GLU A 45 8.47 10.55 -9.61
CA GLU A 45 9.47 11.31 -10.39
C GLU A 45 10.39 10.44 -11.28
N GLY A 46 9.90 9.28 -11.74
CA GLY A 46 10.65 8.35 -12.58
C GLY A 46 11.60 7.41 -11.84
N LYS A 47 11.58 7.41 -10.49
CA LYS A 47 12.31 6.47 -9.64
C LYS A 47 11.36 5.50 -8.98
N GLU A 48 11.65 4.21 -9.06
CA GLU A 48 10.90 3.17 -8.38
C GLU A 48 11.25 3.19 -6.89
N SER A 49 10.25 3.45 -6.05
CA SER A 49 10.40 3.50 -4.60
C SER A 49 9.38 2.58 -3.94
N LEU A 50 9.78 1.99 -2.81
CA LEU A 50 8.92 1.15 -1.98
C LEU A 50 8.29 2.04 -0.91
N PHE A 51 6.95 2.08 -0.90
CA PHE A 51 6.20 2.85 0.07
C PHE A 51 5.43 1.92 0.98
N GLN A 52 5.55 2.17 2.28
CA GLN A 52 4.79 1.46 3.29
C GLN A 52 3.60 2.30 3.75
N TYR A 53 2.47 1.64 3.92
CA TYR A 53 1.26 2.21 4.46
C TYR A 53 0.71 1.35 5.59
N ARG A 54 0.14 1.98 6.59
CA ARG A 54 -0.49 1.30 7.74
C ARG A 54 -2.00 1.45 7.69
N ALA A 55 -2.71 0.36 7.97
CA ALA A 55 -4.16 0.38 8.13
C ALA A 55 -4.56 1.30 9.28
N GLY A 56 -5.57 2.12 9.03
CA GLY A 56 -6.16 3.06 9.97
C GLY A 56 -7.65 2.79 10.12
N GLU A 57 -8.47 3.77 9.72
CA GLU A 57 -9.92 3.68 9.86
C GLU A 57 -10.51 2.63 8.92
N VAL A 58 -11.42 1.81 9.46
CA VAL A 58 -12.21 0.85 8.68
C VAL A 58 -13.64 1.36 8.61
N SER A 59 -14.17 1.50 7.39
CA SER A 59 -15.52 1.96 7.11
C SER A 59 -16.20 1.01 6.14
N GLU A 60 -17.48 0.75 6.32
CA GLU A 60 -18.28 0.00 5.34
C GLU A 60 -19.17 0.98 4.56
N VAL A 61 -19.07 0.98 3.23
CA VAL A 61 -19.84 1.87 2.37
C VAL A 61 -20.54 1.04 1.31
N ALA A 62 -21.88 1.10 1.29
CA ALA A 62 -22.72 0.34 0.35
C ALA A 62 -22.45 -1.18 0.34
N GLY A 63 -22.09 -1.75 1.50
CA GLY A 63 -21.78 -3.18 1.65
C GLY A 63 -20.37 -3.58 1.18
N GLU A 64 -19.48 -2.60 0.95
CA GLU A 64 -18.06 -2.82 0.65
C GLU A 64 -17.20 -2.32 1.82
N GLN A 65 -16.34 -3.18 2.35
CA GLN A 65 -15.38 -2.79 3.38
C GLN A 65 -14.29 -1.91 2.76
N ARG A 66 -14.04 -0.77 3.38
CA ARG A 66 -12.98 0.17 3.03
C ARG A 66 -12.05 0.33 4.21
N VAL A 67 -10.76 0.30 3.94
CA VAL A 67 -9.72 0.49 4.94
C VAL A 67 -8.87 1.65 4.49
N THR A 68 -8.82 2.70 5.30
CA THR A 68 -7.99 3.87 5.05
C THR A 68 -6.56 3.58 5.46
N TYR A 69 -5.63 3.77 4.55
CA TYR A 69 -4.20 3.53 4.73
C TYR A 69 -3.44 4.85 4.76
N THR A 70 -2.63 5.04 5.80
CA THR A 70 -1.77 6.22 5.98
C THR A 70 -0.31 5.88 5.71
N PHE A 71 0.39 6.77 5.01
CA PHE A 71 1.79 6.60 4.66
C PHE A 71 2.69 6.54 5.89
N VAL A 72 3.64 5.62 5.89
CA VAL A 72 4.63 5.43 6.96
C VAL A 72 6.01 5.79 6.42
N PRO A 73 6.49 7.03 6.64
CA PRO A 73 7.79 7.47 6.12
C PRO A 73 8.95 6.65 6.72
N ASP A 74 8.91 6.32 8.00
CA ASP A 74 9.97 5.54 8.70
C ASP A 74 10.04 4.06 8.25
N GLY A 75 8.96 3.54 7.66
CA GLY A 75 8.87 2.18 7.13
C GLY A 75 9.07 2.10 5.62
N SER A 76 9.24 3.24 4.97
CA SER A 76 9.50 3.35 3.53
C SER A 76 11.00 3.50 3.36
N ASP A 77 11.66 2.40 2.97
CA ASP A 77 13.06 2.45 2.59
C ASP A 77 13.16 3.28 1.30
N ASP A 78 13.95 4.35 1.31
CA ASP A 78 14.36 5.05 0.10
C ASP A 78 15.20 4.07 -0.73
N VAL A 79 14.54 3.24 -1.53
CA VAL A 79 15.22 2.17 -2.27
C VAL A 79 16.23 2.71 -3.28
N LEU A 80 16.33 4.03 -3.48
CA LEU A 80 17.28 4.66 -4.40
C LEU A 80 17.80 6.01 -3.84
N GLY A 81 18.58 5.94 -2.75
CA GLY A 81 19.04 7.13 -2.05
C GLY A 81 20.49 7.16 -1.56
N GLU A 82 21.10 6.10 -1.03
CA GLU A 82 22.47 6.16 -0.48
C GLU A 82 23.24 4.86 -0.73
N GLY A 83 24.36 4.95 -1.46
CA GLY A 83 25.27 3.84 -1.72
C GLY A 83 26.17 3.93 -2.95
N ASP A 84 26.31 5.08 -3.61
CA ASP A 84 27.53 5.39 -4.37
C ASP A 84 28.61 5.77 -3.34
N ASP A 85 29.25 4.77 -2.73
CA ASP A 85 30.50 4.95 -1.99
C ASP A 85 31.62 4.35 -2.83
N GLU A 86 32.08 5.14 -3.81
CA GLU A 86 33.39 4.96 -4.41
C GLU A 86 34.45 5.14 -3.31
N SER A 87 35.01 4.06 -2.76
CA SER A 87 36.43 3.94 -2.32
C SER A 87 36.64 2.81 -1.32
N LEU A 88 37.19 1.68 -1.78
CA LEU A 88 38.28 1.00 -1.07
C LEU A 88 39.23 0.42 -2.12
N GLU A 89 40.21 1.24 -2.50
CA GLU A 89 41.51 0.72 -2.92
C GLU A 89 42.04 -0.19 -1.81
N LEU A 90 42.40 -1.44 -2.16
CA LEU A 90 43.47 -2.16 -1.48
C LEU A 90 44.20 -3.08 -2.46
#